data_AF-N9LTU4-F1
#
_entry.id   AF-N9LTU4-F1
#
_cell.length_a   1.000
_cell.length_b   1.000
_cell.length_c   1.000
_cell.angle_alpha   90.00
_cell.angle_beta   90.00
_cell.angle_gamma   90.00
#
_symmetry.space_group_name_H-M   'P 1'
#
loop_
_entity.id
_entity.type
_entity.pdbx_description
1 polymer ?
#
loop_
_entity_poly.entity_id
_entity_poly.type
_entity_poly.pdbx_seq_one_letter_code
_entity_poly.pdbx_strand_id
1 'polypeptide(L)'
;MTKVSLITKDSAGKFVEDSVLHIKTATTKTITLKSNTMLKLEIKPEDISSIAKEGNNAVIYLKDGTKVVLENFYIVDNPQIILQNGQQFWAAKLGQDTVSHTLVDYVELNNVPELLTASDSIPLWTWLVGGLAGATAVAVFAEKESKDTTPPIPGTLSFSHFIDTGHLSTDSLSQDKTFNLVLTGQESNTTITYLMSKDNGQTWIETTVNQTDLVDG
;
A
#
# COMPACT_ATOMS: atom_id res chain seq x y z
N MET A 1 0.14 -5.29 37.00
CA MET A 1 -1.15 -5.05 36.32
C MET A 1 -0.87 -4.22 35.10
N THR A 2 -1.38 -4.62 33.94
CA THR A 2 -1.21 -3.91 32.67
C THR A 2 -2.47 -3.10 32.39
N LYS A 3 -2.32 -1.78 32.20
CA LYS A 3 -3.43 -0.93 31.77
C LYS A 3 -3.51 -0.93 30.25
N VAL A 4 -4.73 -1.10 29.74
CA VAL A 4 -5.04 -1.14 28.32
C VAL A 4 -6.17 -0.18 28.03
N SER A 5 -5.99 0.67 27.04
CA SER A 5 -6.96 1.66 26.60
C SER A 5 -7.35 1.39 25.15
N LEU A 6 -8.64 1.39 24.87
CA LEU A 6 -9.18 1.41 23.52
C LEU A 6 -9.46 2.85 23.15
N ILE A 7 -8.92 3.29 22.03
CA ILE A 7 -9.02 4.66 21.56
C ILE A 7 -9.57 4.63 20.14
N THR A 8 -10.64 5.37 19.87
CA THR A 8 -11.22 5.52 18.54
C THR A 8 -11.31 6.99 18.17
N LYS A 9 -11.66 7.28 16.91
CA LYS A 9 -12.02 8.64 16.47
C LYS A 9 -13.52 8.85 16.62
N ASP A 10 -13.91 9.97 17.21
CA ASP A 10 -15.29 10.43 17.19
C ASP A 10 -15.67 10.96 15.80
N SER A 11 -16.94 11.36 15.63
CA SER A 11 -17.45 11.90 14.36
C SER A 11 -16.77 13.19 13.90
N ALA A 12 -16.04 13.88 14.80
CA ALA A 12 -15.25 15.06 14.48
C ALA A 12 -13.77 14.70 14.18
N GLY A 13 -13.42 13.41 14.16
CA GLY A 13 -12.06 12.92 13.94
C GLY A 13 -11.15 13.07 15.15
N LYS A 14 -11.67 13.49 16.31
CA LYS A 14 -10.91 13.60 17.55
C LYS A 14 -10.82 12.24 18.22
N PHE A 15 -9.67 11.95 18.81
CA PHE A 15 -9.51 10.70 19.50
C PHE A 15 -10.09 10.74 20.91
N VAL A 16 -10.80 9.66 21.23
CA VAL A 16 -11.49 9.47 22.48
C VAL A 16 -11.08 8.12 23.04
N GLU A 17 -10.71 8.11 24.32
CA GLU A 17 -10.49 6.87 25.06
C GLU A 17 -11.86 6.27 25.38
N ASP A 18 -12.26 5.28 24.58
CA ASP A 18 -13.57 4.64 24.66
C ASP A 18 -13.69 3.76 25.91
N SER A 19 -12.60 3.10 26.30
CA SER A 19 -12.61 2.14 27.40
C SER A 19 -11.22 1.93 27.97
N VAL A 20 -11.15 1.76 29.28
CA VAL A 20 -9.93 1.44 30.02
C VAL A 20 -10.11 0.12 30.76
N LEU A 21 -9.18 -0.79 30.55
CA LEU A 21 -9.13 -2.12 31.14
C LEU A 21 -7.86 -2.27 31.97
N HIS A 22 -7.96 -2.96 33.10
CA HIS A 22 -6.81 -3.34 33.93
C HIS A 22 -6.68 -4.86 33.92
N ILE A 23 -5.56 -5.35 33.40
CA ILE A 23 -5.27 -6.78 33.26
C ILE A 23 -4.34 -7.19 34.40
N LYS A 24 -4.74 -8.24 35.14
CA LYS A 24 -3.92 -8.79 36.21
C LYS A 24 -2.74 -9.56 35.61
N THR A 25 -1.60 -9.51 36.29
CA THR A 25 -0.41 -10.27 35.90
C THR A 25 -0.71 -11.78 35.88
N ALA A 26 -0.09 -12.51 34.97
CA ALA A 26 -0.29 -13.95 34.77
C ALA A 26 -1.75 -14.36 34.47
N THR A 27 -2.53 -13.48 33.83
CA THR A 27 -3.89 -13.78 33.38
C THR A 27 -4.07 -13.59 31.88
N THR A 28 -5.13 -14.19 31.33
CA THR A 28 -5.52 -13.96 29.93
C THR A 28 -6.70 -13.00 29.88
N LYS A 29 -6.63 -12.00 29.00
CA LYS A 29 -7.74 -11.11 28.69
C LYS A 29 -7.98 -11.05 27.19
N THR A 30 -9.22 -11.30 26.79
CA THR A 30 -9.68 -11.16 25.41
C THR A 30 -10.36 -9.80 25.22
N ILE A 31 -10.04 -9.14 24.11
CA ILE A 31 -10.54 -7.82 23.73
C ILE A 31 -11.02 -7.90 22.28
N THR A 32 -12.30 -7.64 22.06
CA THR A 32 -12.89 -7.54 20.72
C THR A 32 -12.67 -6.15 20.16
N LEU A 33 -12.00 -6.07 19.00
CA LEU A 33 -11.72 -4.80 18.33
C LEU A 33 -12.88 -4.36 17.43
N LYS A 34 -12.99 -3.05 17.21
CA LYS A 34 -13.85 -2.42 16.20
C LYS A 34 -12.98 -1.77 15.12
N SER A 35 -13.55 -1.47 13.95
CA SER A 35 -12.85 -0.75 12.88
C SER A 35 -12.22 0.54 13.41
N ASN A 36 -11.01 0.84 12.95
CA ASN A 36 -10.25 2.04 13.31
C ASN A 36 -9.97 2.21 14.81
N THR A 37 -9.83 1.11 15.56
CA THR A 37 -9.48 1.14 16.99
C THR A 37 -7.97 1.08 17.20
N MET A 38 -7.44 2.01 17.98
CA MET A 38 -6.13 1.90 18.62
C MET A 38 -6.25 1.18 19.94
N LEU A 39 -5.41 0.17 20.12
CA LEU A 39 -5.09 -0.41 21.40
C LEU A 39 -3.82 0.26 21.95
N LYS A 40 -3.94 0.92 23.10
CA LYS A 40 -2.80 1.46 23.83
C LYS A 40 -2.55 0.63 25.08
N LEU A 41 -1.37 0.04 25.22
CA LEU A 41 -0.91 -0.66 26.41
C LEU A 41 0.11 0.23 27.15
N GLU A 42 -0.06 0.40 28.46
CA GLU A 42 0.93 1.10 29.29
C GLU A 42 2.07 0.15 29.70
N ILE A 43 2.87 -0.24 28.69
CA ILE A 43 4.07 -1.08 28.79
C ILE A 43 5.13 -0.56 27.81
N LYS A 44 6.35 -1.09 27.89
CA LYS A 44 7.43 -0.87 26.91
C LYS A 44 7.70 -2.14 26.10
N PRO A 45 8.34 -2.04 24.91
CA PRO A 45 8.65 -3.21 24.07
C PRO A 45 9.33 -4.37 24.81
N GLU A 46 10.24 -4.06 25.73
CA GLU A 46 10.98 -5.06 26.50
C GLU A 46 10.13 -5.85 27.51
N ASP A 47 8.90 -5.42 27.82
CA ASP A 47 7.97 -6.18 28.66
C ASP A 47 7.23 -7.27 27.85
N ILE A 48 7.29 -7.21 26.52
CA ILE A 48 6.67 -8.17 25.62
C ILE A 48 7.63 -9.33 25.39
N SER A 49 7.11 -10.55 25.55
CA SER A 49 7.81 -11.78 25.20
C SER A 49 7.68 -12.07 23.71
N SER A 50 6.46 -12.00 23.17
CA SER A 50 6.18 -12.21 21.74
C SER A 50 4.80 -11.69 21.37
N ILE A 51 4.59 -11.44 20.08
CA ILE A 51 3.25 -11.28 19.49
C ILE A 51 3.09 -12.32 18.39
N ALA A 52 1.99 -13.06 18.41
CA ALA A 52 1.71 -14.12 17.46
C ALA A 52 0.34 -13.95 16.82
N LYS A 53 0.24 -14.34 15.55
CA LYS A 53 -1.04 -14.55 14.86
C LYS A 53 -1.63 -15.89 15.25
N GLU A 54 -2.82 -15.88 15.84
CA GLU A 54 -3.61 -17.08 16.14
C GLU A 54 -4.95 -16.97 15.40
N GLY A 55 -5.04 -17.59 14.21
CA GLY A 55 -6.20 -17.42 13.32
C GLY A 55 -6.34 -15.98 12.84
N ASN A 56 -7.47 -15.34 13.15
CA ASN A 56 -7.72 -13.92 12.84
C ASN A 56 -7.30 -12.98 13.97
N ASN A 57 -6.73 -13.52 15.06
CA ASN A 57 -6.42 -12.76 16.26
C ASN A 57 -4.93 -12.44 16.35
N ALA A 58 -4.59 -11.28 16.91
CA ALA A 58 -3.24 -10.99 17.37
C ALA A 58 -3.16 -11.27 18.87
N VAL A 59 -2.12 -11.98 19.29
CA VAL A 59 -1.96 -12.45 20.66
C VAL A 59 -0.64 -11.96 21.21
N ILE A 60 -0.72 -11.11 22.23
CA ILE A 60 0.43 -10.52 22.90
C ILE A 60 0.72 -11.33 24.16
N TYR A 61 1.93 -11.89 24.23
CA TYR A 61 2.47 -12.59 25.39
C TYR A 61 3.44 -11.66 26.12
N LEU A 62 3.17 -11.35 27.39
CA LEU A 62 4.05 -10.53 28.22
C LEU A 62 4.99 -11.42 29.06
N LYS A 63 6.16 -10.88 29.42
CA LYS A 63 7.16 -11.58 30.23
C LYS A 63 6.69 -11.90 31.65
N ASP A 64 5.69 -11.17 32.14
CA ASP A 64 5.06 -11.42 33.44
C ASP A 64 3.99 -12.55 33.40
N GLY A 65 3.86 -13.24 32.27
CA GLY A 65 2.90 -14.32 32.04
C GLY A 65 1.51 -13.85 31.63
N THR A 66 1.27 -12.55 31.52
CA THR A 66 -0.01 -12.01 31.03
C THR A 66 -0.18 -12.26 29.53
N LYS A 67 -1.38 -12.66 29.11
CA LYS A 67 -1.76 -12.86 27.71
C LYS A 67 -2.88 -11.90 27.33
N VAL A 68 -2.68 -11.11 26.28
CA VAL A 68 -3.70 -10.21 25.71
C VAL A 68 -4.10 -10.71 24.33
N VAL A 69 -5.36 -11.11 24.16
CA VAL A 69 -5.91 -11.60 22.89
C VAL A 69 -6.72 -10.49 22.25
N LEU A 70 -6.32 -10.06 21.06
CA LEU A 70 -7.02 -9.08 20.24
C LEU A 70 -7.80 -9.81 19.16
N GLU A 71 -9.11 -9.93 19.36
CA GLU A 71 -9.94 -10.67 18.42
C GLU A 71 -10.09 -9.91 17.11
N ASN A 72 -10.04 -10.66 16.01
CA ASN A 72 -10.26 -10.15 14.65
C ASN A 72 -9.25 -9.08 14.19
N PHE A 73 -8.10 -8.95 14.87
CA PHE A 73 -7.06 -7.98 14.51
C PHE A 73 -6.65 -8.04 13.03
N TYR A 74 -6.65 -9.21 12.39
CA TYR A 74 -6.23 -9.32 11.00
C TYR A 74 -7.36 -9.11 9.97
N ILE A 75 -8.59 -8.90 10.42
CA ILE A 75 -9.76 -8.76 9.54
C ILE A 75 -10.57 -7.48 9.82
N VAL A 76 -10.31 -6.80 10.93
CA VAL A 76 -10.90 -5.50 11.24
C VAL A 76 -10.12 -4.40 10.52
N ASP A 77 -10.79 -3.31 10.14
CA ASP A 77 -10.13 -2.25 9.37
C ASP A 77 -9.13 -1.48 10.24
N ASN A 78 -7.87 -1.44 9.80
CA ASN A 78 -6.78 -0.63 10.34
C ASN A 78 -6.67 -0.61 11.89
N PRO A 79 -6.55 -1.78 12.57
CA PRO A 79 -6.30 -1.83 13.99
C PRO A 79 -4.83 -1.53 14.28
N GLN A 80 -4.56 -0.89 15.41
CA GLN A 80 -3.21 -0.45 15.76
C GLN A 80 -2.89 -0.78 17.20
N ILE A 81 -1.63 -1.13 17.47
CA ILE A 81 -1.13 -1.46 18.80
C ILE A 81 0.00 -0.52 19.15
N ILE A 82 -0.15 0.21 20.25
CA ILE A 82 0.91 1.04 20.80
C ILE A 82 1.16 0.80 22.25
N LEU A 83 2.41 0.99 22.56
CA LEU A 83 3.02 0.82 23.84
C LEU A 83 3.36 2.22 24.37
N GLN A 84 3.03 2.48 25.62
CA GLN A 84 3.34 3.72 26.32
C GLN A 84 4.07 3.40 27.61
N ASN A 85 5.20 4.07 27.83
CA ASN A 85 5.87 4.08 29.13
C ASN A 85 6.21 5.52 29.51
N GLY A 86 5.43 6.10 30.43
CA GLY A 86 5.53 7.52 30.75
C GLY A 86 5.24 8.40 29.53
N GLN A 87 6.24 9.15 29.09
CA GLN A 87 6.18 10.05 27.92
C GLN A 87 6.65 9.39 26.62
N GLN A 88 7.17 8.17 26.67
CA GLN A 88 7.64 7.45 25.49
C GLN A 88 6.54 6.59 24.89
N PHE A 89 6.50 6.54 23.57
CA PHE A 89 5.51 5.80 22.80
C PHE A 89 6.19 4.98 21.69
N TRP A 90 5.69 3.77 21.44
CA TRP A 90 6.15 2.89 20.37
C TRP A 90 5.01 2.29 19.57
N ALA A 91 5.13 2.31 18.24
CA ALA A 91 4.23 1.60 17.34
C ALA A 91 4.70 0.17 17.14
N ALA A 92 3.85 -0.81 17.50
CA ALA A 92 4.10 -2.20 17.17
C ALA A 92 3.55 -2.48 15.76
N LYS A 93 4.45 -2.64 14.79
CA LYS A 93 4.14 -3.00 13.42
C LYS A 93 4.24 -4.51 13.26
N LEU A 94 3.12 -5.14 12.94
CA LEU A 94 3.05 -6.58 12.74
C LEU A 94 3.21 -6.88 11.25
N GLY A 95 4.19 -7.72 10.90
CA GLY A 95 4.42 -8.23 9.57
C GLY A 95 4.39 -9.76 9.54
N GLN A 96 4.62 -10.33 8.37
CA GLN A 96 4.88 -11.75 8.20
C GLN A 96 6.20 -11.94 7.44
N ASP A 97 6.99 -12.94 7.84
CA ASP A 97 8.14 -13.38 7.05
C ASP A 97 7.70 -14.25 5.85
N THR A 98 8.66 -14.70 5.04
CA THR A 98 8.44 -15.60 3.91
C THR A 98 7.87 -16.97 4.30
N VAL A 99 7.84 -17.31 5.59
CA VAL A 99 7.36 -18.57 6.17
C VAL A 99 6.12 -18.35 7.05
N SER A 100 5.48 -17.17 6.94
CA SER A 100 4.28 -16.78 7.70
C SER A 100 4.45 -16.70 9.22
N HIS A 101 5.67 -16.61 9.75
CA HIS A 101 5.86 -16.23 11.16
C HIS A 101 5.52 -14.76 11.36
N THR A 102 4.93 -14.45 12.52
CA THR A 102 4.65 -13.07 12.90
C THR A 102 5.96 -12.36 13.23
N LEU A 103 6.29 -11.34 12.46
CA LEU A 103 7.36 -10.40 12.76
C LEU A 103 6.77 -9.17 13.46
N VAL A 104 7.52 -8.61 14.41
CA VAL A 104 7.12 -7.39 15.11
C VAL A 104 8.27 -6.41 15.07
N ASP A 105 8.01 -5.23 14.55
CA ASP A 105 8.91 -4.09 14.62
C ASP A 105 8.35 -3.03 15.56
N TYR A 106 9.19 -2.44 16.41
CA TYR A 106 8.80 -1.43 17.39
C TYR A 106 9.44 -0.09 17.04
N VAL A 107 8.63 0.84 16.54
CA VAL A 107 9.11 2.16 16.12
C VAL A 107 8.85 3.18 17.22
N GLU A 108 9.91 3.73 17.82
CA GLU A 108 9.77 4.83 18.79
C GLU A 108 9.28 6.11 18.10
N LEU A 109 8.23 6.71 18.64
CA LEU A 109 7.57 7.86 18.01
C LEU A 109 8.35 9.18 18.17
N ASN A 110 9.32 9.25 19.07
CA ASN A 110 10.10 10.46 19.33
C ASN A 110 11.21 10.72 18.29
N ASN A 111 11.64 9.67 17.57
CA ASN A 111 12.83 9.69 16.71
C ASN A 111 12.48 9.31 15.26
N VAL A 112 11.34 9.76 14.72
CA VAL A 112 10.93 9.38 13.35
C VAL A 112 11.54 10.34 12.32
N PRO A 113 12.64 9.98 11.61
CA PRO A 113 12.92 10.57 10.32
C PRO A 113 11.82 10.15 9.34
N GLU A 114 11.44 11.08 8.46
CA GLU A 114 10.49 10.93 7.38
C GLU A 114 10.90 9.76 6.46
N LEU A 115 10.48 8.53 6.77
CA LEU A 115 10.77 7.35 5.96
C LEU A 115 9.53 6.49 5.73
N LEU A 116 8.93 6.80 4.57
CA LEU A 116 8.43 5.89 3.54
C LEU A 116 7.18 5.05 3.81
N THR A 117 6.17 5.39 3.00
CA THR A 117 5.36 4.48 2.18
C THR A 117 4.76 3.26 2.87
N ALA A 118 3.53 3.42 3.35
CA ALA A 118 2.53 2.36 3.35
C ALA A 118 1.16 3.02 3.15
N SER A 119 0.44 2.56 2.13
CA SER A 119 -0.87 3.04 1.69
C SER A 119 -2.02 2.77 2.69
N ASP A 120 -3.10 3.53 2.50
CA ASP A 120 -4.51 3.44 2.92
C ASP A 120 -4.87 3.14 4.39
N SER A 121 -3.91 3.14 5.29
CA SER A 121 -4.15 2.90 6.72
C SER A 121 -3.26 3.78 7.57
N ILE A 122 -3.52 5.10 7.55
CA ILE A 122 -2.74 6.07 8.32
C ILE A 122 -2.79 5.69 9.80
N PRO A 123 -1.63 5.43 10.45
CA PRO A 123 -1.59 5.19 11.88
C PRO A 123 -2.10 6.40 12.64
N LEU A 124 -2.95 6.15 13.61
CA LEU A 124 -3.55 7.10 14.52
C LEU A 124 -2.51 7.70 15.52
N TRP A 125 -1.21 7.61 15.21
CA TRP A 125 -0.08 8.07 16.02
C TRP A 125 0.68 9.25 15.41
N THR A 126 0.32 9.64 14.17
CA THR A 126 0.87 10.80 13.43
C THR A 126 0.68 12.15 14.16
N TRP A 127 -0.05 12.18 15.26
CA TRP A 127 -0.40 13.38 16.04
C TRP A 127 0.05 13.32 17.51
N LEU A 128 0.71 12.25 17.97
CA LEU A 128 1.19 12.13 19.36
C LEU A 128 2.57 12.76 19.63
N VAL A 129 3.23 13.29 18.60
CA VAL A 129 4.55 13.99 18.70
C VAL A 129 4.39 15.52 18.75
N GLY A 130 3.18 16.04 18.98
CA GLY A 130 2.89 17.48 18.92
C GLY A 130 2.41 18.07 20.25
N GLY A 131 3.32 18.37 21.18
CA GLY A 131 2.99 19.20 22.34
C GLY A 131 3.24 20.69 22.07
N LEU A 132 2.17 21.47 21.90
CA LEU A 132 2.05 22.92 22.20
C LEU A 132 2.89 23.96 21.40
N ALA A 133 2.32 24.56 20.34
CA ALA A 133 2.43 26.01 20.07
C ALA A 133 1.33 26.43 19.06
N GLY A 134 0.68 27.56 19.33
CA GLY A 134 -0.54 27.99 18.64
C GLY A 134 -0.37 28.35 17.16
N ALA A 135 -1.54 28.41 16.51
CA ALA A 135 -1.88 29.16 15.30
C ALA A 135 -1.00 28.98 14.04
N THR A 136 -1.69 28.68 12.94
CA THR A 136 -1.22 28.82 11.54
C THR A 136 -0.14 27.86 11.06
N ALA A 137 -0.53 26.61 10.82
CA ALA A 137 -0.37 25.99 9.50
C ALA A 137 -1.00 24.60 9.58
N VAL A 138 -2.10 24.39 8.85
CA VAL A 138 -2.59 23.06 8.56
C VAL A 138 -1.54 22.42 7.66
N ALA A 139 -0.69 21.54 8.18
CA ALA A 139 0.07 20.64 7.33
C ALA A 139 -0.91 19.57 6.82
N VAL A 140 -1.62 19.94 5.75
CA VAL A 140 -2.45 19.04 4.95
C VAL A 140 -1.50 18.06 4.27
N PHE A 141 -1.38 16.83 4.78
CA PHE A 141 -0.83 15.74 3.99
C PHE A 141 -2.01 14.98 3.39
N ALA A 142 -2.45 15.47 2.23
CA ALA A 142 -3.38 14.77 1.38
C ALA A 142 -2.77 13.43 0.95
N GLU A 143 -3.61 12.40 0.99
CA GLU A 143 -3.30 11.07 0.47
C GLU A 143 -2.85 11.18 -0.98
N LYS A 144 -1.63 10.74 -1.27
CA LYS A 144 -1.37 10.16 -2.58
C LYS A 144 -1.81 8.71 -2.43
N GLU A 145 -3.05 8.42 -2.83
CA GLU A 145 -3.46 7.09 -3.30
C GLU A 145 -2.24 6.40 -3.90
N SER A 146 -1.99 5.13 -3.58
CA SER A 146 -0.96 4.37 -4.30
C SER A 146 -1.46 4.20 -5.73
N LYS A 147 -1.26 5.25 -6.52
CA LYS A 147 -1.42 5.24 -7.96
C LYS A 147 -0.59 4.08 -8.41
N ASP A 148 -1.21 3.13 -9.09
CA ASP A 148 -0.48 2.09 -9.77
C ASP A 148 0.63 2.77 -10.59
N THR A 149 1.87 2.57 -10.16
CA THR A 149 3.07 3.08 -10.82
C THR A 149 3.70 2.02 -11.70
N THR A 150 3.13 0.81 -11.76
CA THR A 150 3.58 -0.23 -12.67
C THR A 150 3.23 0.25 -14.07
N PRO A 151 4.23 0.57 -14.92
CA PRO A 151 3.92 0.88 -16.30
C PRO A 151 3.28 -0.36 -16.94
N PRO A 152 2.27 -0.20 -17.81
CA PRO A 152 1.75 -1.34 -18.55
C PRO A 152 2.88 -1.96 -19.37
N ILE A 153 2.87 -3.28 -19.52
CA ILE A 153 3.85 -3.98 -20.36
C ILE A 153 3.61 -3.53 -21.81
N PRO A 154 4.58 -2.85 -22.46
CA PRO A 154 4.40 -2.36 -23.81
C PRO A 154 4.37 -3.53 -24.79
N GLY A 155 3.50 -3.44 -25.79
CA GLY A 155 3.54 -4.34 -26.94
C GLY A 155 4.64 -3.97 -27.92
N THR A 156 5.08 -4.94 -28.71
CA THR A 156 5.94 -4.74 -29.88
C THR A 156 5.07 -4.72 -31.14
N LEU A 157 5.10 -3.61 -31.87
CA LEU A 157 4.46 -3.49 -33.17
C LEU A 157 5.35 -4.13 -34.24
N SER A 158 4.74 -4.95 -35.09
CA SER A 158 5.40 -5.61 -36.22
C SER A 158 4.45 -5.65 -37.42
N PHE A 159 5.01 -5.92 -38.59
CA PHE A 159 4.23 -6.18 -39.79
C PHE A 159 4.18 -7.67 -40.07
N SER A 160 3.00 -8.17 -40.43
CA SER A 160 2.84 -9.51 -41.00
C SER A 160 2.33 -9.40 -42.43
N HIS A 161 2.74 -10.37 -43.25
CA HIS A 161 2.52 -10.36 -44.70
C HIS A 161 3.13 -9.15 -45.43
N PHE A 162 4.02 -8.39 -44.78
CA PHE A 162 4.81 -7.38 -45.46
C PHE A 162 5.86 -8.05 -46.34
N ILE A 163 5.92 -7.62 -47.60
CA ILE A 163 6.93 -8.03 -48.56
C ILE A 163 7.75 -6.80 -48.90
N ASP A 164 9.06 -6.88 -48.70
CA ASP A 164 9.96 -5.87 -49.25
C ASP A 164 10.04 -6.08 -50.77
N THR A 165 9.38 -5.20 -51.53
CA THR A 165 9.42 -5.20 -53.00
C THR A 165 10.42 -4.19 -53.57
N GLY A 166 11.26 -3.59 -52.71
CA GLY A 166 12.34 -2.71 -53.12
C GLY A 166 13.44 -3.45 -53.89
N HIS A 167 14.29 -2.68 -54.57
CA HIS A 167 15.44 -3.25 -55.28
C HIS A 167 16.57 -3.66 -54.31
N LEU A 168 16.67 -3.04 -53.14
CA LEU A 168 17.72 -3.30 -52.15
C LEU A 168 17.09 -3.66 -50.79
N SER A 169 17.57 -4.71 -50.15
CA SER A 169 17.04 -5.16 -48.86
C SER A 169 17.50 -4.33 -47.65
N THR A 170 18.10 -3.16 -47.88
CA THR A 170 18.75 -2.35 -46.82
C THR A 170 18.42 -0.87 -46.89
N ASP A 171 17.66 -0.42 -47.89
CA ASP A 171 17.33 1.00 -48.10
C ASP A 171 15.99 1.39 -47.46
N SER A 172 15.26 0.43 -46.90
CA SER A 172 13.92 0.62 -46.32
C SER A 172 12.86 1.12 -47.31
N LEU A 173 13.06 0.87 -48.61
CA LEU A 173 12.11 1.24 -49.66
C LEU A 173 11.30 0.01 -50.11
N SER A 174 9.97 0.10 -50.09
CA SER A 174 9.08 -0.93 -50.64
C SER A 174 7.92 -0.28 -51.41
N GLN A 175 7.33 -1.03 -52.35
CA GLN A 175 6.09 -0.69 -53.04
C GLN A 175 4.92 -1.57 -52.56
N ASP A 176 5.12 -2.37 -51.51
CA ASP A 176 4.04 -3.14 -50.91
C ASP A 176 3.02 -2.20 -50.24
N LYS A 177 1.78 -2.31 -50.70
CA LYS A 177 0.65 -1.48 -50.27
C LYS A 177 -0.29 -2.23 -49.33
N THR A 178 -0.02 -3.53 -49.09
CA THR A 178 -0.92 -4.41 -48.35
C THR A 178 -0.19 -5.28 -47.34
N PHE A 179 -0.36 -4.96 -46.06
CA PHE A 179 0.21 -5.73 -44.95
C PHE A 179 -0.66 -5.58 -43.70
N ASN A 180 -0.43 -6.42 -42.70
CA ASN A 180 -1.18 -6.35 -41.45
C ASN A 180 -0.30 -5.83 -40.31
N LEU A 181 -0.88 -4.98 -39.47
CA LEU A 181 -0.29 -4.54 -38.21
C LEU A 181 -0.51 -5.61 -37.13
N VAL A 182 0.56 -6.01 -36.45
CA VAL A 182 0.49 -7.00 -35.37
C VAL A 182 1.14 -6.44 -34.12
N LEU A 183 0.40 -6.45 -33.02
CA LEU A 183 0.91 -6.11 -31.69
C LEU A 183 1.04 -7.37 -30.85
N THR A 184 2.23 -7.64 -30.32
CA THR A 184 2.49 -8.80 -29.44
C THR A 184 3.20 -8.39 -28.16
N GLY A 185 3.07 -9.18 -27.09
CA GLY A 185 3.76 -8.95 -25.81
C GLY A 185 3.13 -7.88 -24.91
N GLN A 186 2.04 -7.25 -25.34
CA GLN A 186 1.27 -6.30 -24.53
C GLN A 186 0.63 -6.97 -23.31
N GLU A 187 0.36 -6.18 -22.28
CA GLU A 187 -0.43 -6.59 -21.13
C GLU A 187 -1.80 -7.17 -21.52
N SER A 188 -2.22 -8.22 -20.81
CA SER A 188 -3.53 -8.87 -21.04
C SER A 188 -4.69 -7.89 -20.84
N ASN A 189 -5.76 -8.05 -21.63
CA ASN A 189 -6.93 -7.18 -21.60
C ASN A 189 -6.68 -5.71 -22.03
N THR A 190 -5.59 -5.45 -22.77
CA THR A 190 -5.34 -4.15 -23.41
C THR A 190 -6.29 -3.91 -24.59
N THR A 191 -6.95 -2.75 -24.63
CA THR A 191 -7.64 -2.25 -25.83
C THR A 191 -6.63 -1.66 -26.80
N ILE A 192 -6.67 -2.07 -28.07
CA ILE A 192 -5.71 -1.67 -29.09
C ILE A 192 -6.39 -0.74 -30.11
N THR A 193 -5.80 0.45 -30.31
CA THR A 193 -6.14 1.36 -31.41
C THR A 193 -4.89 1.61 -32.24
N TYR A 194 -4.99 1.44 -33.56
CA TYR A 194 -3.89 1.71 -34.47
C TYR A 194 -4.00 3.13 -35.02
N LEU A 195 -2.88 3.85 -35.01
CA LEU A 195 -2.78 5.20 -35.55
C LEU A 195 -1.70 5.24 -36.63
N MET A 196 -1.91 6.05 -37.66
CA MET A 196 -0.96 6.32 -38.72
C MET A 196 -0.73 7.82 -38.83
N SER A 197 0.53 8.21 -39.05
CA SER A 197 0.93 9.59 -39.36
C SER A 197 1.51 9.67 -40.77
N LYS A 198 1.22 10.77 -41.48
CA LYS A 198 1.74 11.08 -42.82
C LYS A 198 2.63 12.33 -42.85
N ASP A 199 2.86 12.93 -41.69
CA ASP A 199 3.50 14.23 -41.53
C ASP A 199 4.60 14.19 -40.46
N ASN A 200 5.39 13.11 -40.47
CA ASN A 200 6.50 12.87 -39.55
C ASN A 200 6.10 12.91 -38.06
N GLY A 201 4.91 12.42 -37.73
CA GLY A 201 4.42 12.29 -36.36
C GLY A 201 3.69 13.53 -35.82
N GLN A 202 3.43 14.54 -36.66
CA GLN A 202 2.76 15.78 -36.23
C GLN A 202 1.25 15.57 -36.04
N THR A 203 0.60 14.78 -36.90
CA THR A 203 -0.80 14.36 -36.77
C THR A 203 -0.94 12.85 -36.93
N TRP A 204 -1.95 12.31 -36.24
CA TRP A 204 -2.24 10.88 -36.18
C TRP A 204 -3.72 10.65 -36.46
N ILE A 205 -4.01 9.74 -37.40
CA ILE A 205 -5.36 9.31 -37.76
C ILE A 205 -5.54 7.83 -37.46
N GLU A 206 -6.73 7.43 -37.02
CA GLU A 206 -7.04 6.02 -36.81
C GLU A 206 -6.93 5.23 -38.12
N THR A 207 -6.37 4.02 -38.01
CA THR A 207 -6.27 3.05 -39.09
C THR A 207 -6.71 1.69 -38.59
N THR A 208 -6.82 0.72 -39.50
CA THR A 208 -7.26 -0.64 -39.16
C THR A 208 -6.08 -1.62 -39.09
N VAL A 209 -6.31 -2.85 -38.63
CA VAL A 209 -5.27 -3.89 -38.62
C VAL A 209 -4.75 -4.18 -40.03
N ASN A 210 -5.63 -4.16 -41.02
CA ASN A 210 -5.29 -4.47 -42.40
C ASN A 210 -4.99 -3.14 -43.12
N GLN A 211 -3.73 -2.93 -43.49
CA GLN A 211 -3.37 -1.82 -44.36
C GLN A 211 -3.59 -2.26 -45.80
N THR A 212 -4.31 -1.45 -46.58
CA THR A 212 -4.56 -1.68 -48.00
C THR A 212 -4.49 -0.36 -48.74
N ASP A 213 -4.15 -0.41 -50.03
CA ASP A 213 -4.20 0.74 -50.95
C ASP A 213 -3.41 1.98 -50.45
N LEU A 214 -2.29 1.75 -49.73
CA LEU A 214 -1.41 2.84 -49.30
C LEU A 214 -0.84 3.58 -50.51
N VAL A 215 -0.84 4.92 -50.43
CA VAL A 215 -0.23 5.78 -51.45
C VAL A 215 1.29 5.80 -51.29
N ASP A 216 2.00 6.03 -52.39
CA ASP A 216 3.46 6.17 -52.37
C ASP A 216 3.84 7.41 -51.54
N GLY A 217 4.90 7.26 -50.73
CA GLY A 217 5.43 8.29 -49.82
C GLY A 217 6.55 9.14 -50.41
#